data_AF-A0A950I3H2-F1
#
_entry.id   AF-A0A950I3H2-F1
#
_cell.length_a   1.000
_cell.length_b   1.000
_cell.length_c   1.000
_cell.angle_alpha   90.00
_cell.angle_beta   90.00
_cell.angle_gamma   90.00
#
_symmetry.space_group_name_H-M   'P 1'
#
loop_
_entity.id
_entity.type
_entity.pdbx_description
1 polymer ?
#
loop_
_entity_poly.entity_id
_entity_poly.type
_entity_poly.pdbx_seq_one_letter_code
_entity_poly.pdbx_strand_id
1 'polypeptide(L)'
;QHNPAMLIVVLTGFASIGTAVEAIKLGACQYLAKPSNSDDIEAAFGHVAGTTEVELTNRSTSIKNLEWERIHQVLVETDFNISETARRLGMHRRTLARKLEKQRVK
;
A
#
# COMPACT_ATOMS: atom_id res chain seq x y z
N GLN A 1 25.22 -12.11 -11.01
CA GLN A 1 24.98 -13.54 -10.74
C GLN A 1 23.61 -13.67 -10.13
N HIS A 2 22.74 -14.55 -10.66
CA HIS A 2 21.44 -14.84 -10.04
C HIS A 2 21.62 -15.92 -8.97
N ASN A 3 21.16 -15.65 -7.75
CA ASN A 3 21.15 -16.64 -6.67
C ASN A 3 19.71 -17.18 -6.52
N PRO A 4 19.44 -18.44 -6.92
CA PRO A 4 18.10 -19.01 -6.82
C PRO A 4 17.63 -19.22 -5.37
N ALA A 5 18.52 -19.16 -4.38
CA ALA A 5 18.17 -19.22 -2.97
C ALA A 5 17.82 -17.85 -2.34
N MET A 6 17.88 -16.75 -3.12
CA MET A 6 17.54 -15.42 -2.63
C MET A 6 16.04 -15.29 -2.42
N LEU A 7 15.64 -14.91 -1.20
CA LEU A 7 14.25 -14.63 -0.87
C LEU A 7 13.87 -13.22 -1.31
N ILE A 8 12.71 -13.09 -1.95
CA ILE A 8 12.21 -11.83 -2.49
C ILE A 8 10.83 -11.56 -1.91
N VAL A 9 10.71 -10.48 -1.14
CA VAL A 9 9.42 -9.97 -0.63
C VAL A 9 9.08 -8.67 -1.36
N VAL A 10 7.87 -8.57 -1.89
CA VAL A 10 7.37 -7.34 -2.52
C VAL A 10 6.67 -6.48 -1.47
N LEU A 11 7.09 -5.23 -1.29
CA LEU A 11 6.45 -4.27 -0.38
C LEU A 11 5.96 -3.06 -1.17
N THR A 12 4.65 -2.82 -1.22
CA THR A 12 4.08 -1.73 -2.03
C THR A 12 2.97 -0.95 -1.31
N GLY A 13 2.82 0.32 -1.68
CA GLY A 13 1.69 1.16 -1.26
C GLY A 13 0.45 1.02 -2.16
N PHE A 14 0.57 0.38 -3.32
CA PHE A 14 -0.51 0.20 -4.29
C PHE A 14 -0.86 -1.27 -4.42
N ALA A 15 -1.26 -1.88 -3.29
CA ALA A 15 -1.50 -3.31 -3.24
C ALA A 15 -2.80 -3.69 -3.97
N SER A 16 -2.73 -4.70 -4.84
CA SER A 16 -3.91 -5.31 -5.47
C SER A 16 -3.73 -6.83 -5.53
N ILE A 17 -4.85 -7.56 -5.67
CA ILE A 17 -4.81 -9.02 -5.83
C ILE A 17 -4.04 -9.41 -7.10
N GLY A 18 -4.24 -8.67 -8.21
CA GLY A 18 -3.59 -8.97 -9.49
C GLY A 18 -2.07 -8.85 -9.41
N THR A 19 -1.58 -7.75 -8.83
CA THR A 19 -0.14 -7.50 -8.66
C THR A 19 0.50 -8.47 -7.66
N ALA A 20 -0.24 -8.90 -6.64
CA ALA A 20 0.22 -9.94 -5.71
C ALA A 20 0.40 -11.29 -6.41
N VAL A 21 -0.59 -11.73 -7.19
CA VAL A 21 -0.52 -12.98 -7.96
C VAL A 21 0.65 -12.95 -8.96
N GLU A 22 0.84 -11.82 -9.64
CA GLU A 22 1.95 -11.65 -10.58
C GLU A 22 3.31 -11.72 -9.89
N ALA A 23 3.48 -11.04 -8.75
CA ALA A 23 4.71 -11.07 -7.96
C ALA A 23 5.09 -12.50 -7.55
N ILE A 24 4.13 -13.29 -7.06
CA ILE A 24 4.37 -14.69 -6.66
C ILE A 24 4.74 -15.54 -7.88
N LYS A 25 4.06 -15.36 -9.02
CA LYS A 25 4.40 -16.06 -10.28
C LYS A 25 5.82 -15.75 -10.78
N LEU A 26 6.31 -14.54 -10.51
CA LEU A 26 7.67 -14.10 -10.85
C LEU A 26 8.73 -14.56 -9.83
N GLY A 27 8.34 -15.30 -8.79
CA GLY A 27 9.25 -15.89 -7.81
C GLY A 27 9.41 -15.12 -6.50
N ALA A 28 8.55 -14.13 -6.22
CA ALA A 28 8.49 -13.56 -4.88
C ALA A 28 7.97 -14.62 -3.89
N CYS A 29 8.58 -14.68 -2.71
CA CYS A 29 8.11 -15.55 -1.62
C CYS A 29 6.95 -14.93 -0.83
N GLN A 30 6.84 -13.60 -0.82
CA GLN A 30 5.79 -12.89 -0.09
C GLN A 30 5.44 -11.53 -0.74
N TYR A 31 4.26 -11.02 -0.45
CA TYR A 31 3.71 -9.74 -0.90
C TYR A 31 3.06 -8.98 0.26
N LEU A 32 3.64 -7.85 0.65
CA LEU A 32 3.21 -6.97 1.73
C LEU A 32 2.66 -5.64 1.19
N ALA A 33 1.55 -5.20 1.79
CA ALA A 33 0.98 -3.88 1.57
C ALA A 33 1.44 -2.91 2.67
N LYS A 34 1.89 -1.71 2.29
CA LYS A 34 2.16 -0.63 3.24
C LYS A 34 0.85 -0.13 3.86
N PRO A 35 0.86 0.31 5.13
CA PRO A 35 2.01 0.35 6.03
C PRO A 35 2.33 -1.02 6.64
N SER A 36 3.59 -1.41 6.61
CA SER A 36 4.12 -2.61 7.29
C SER A 36 5.22 -2.14 8.25
N ASN A 37 5.25 -2.69 9.47
CA ASN A 37 6.31 -2.43 10.44
C ASN A 37 7.47 -3.42 10.24
N SER A 38 8.55 -3.28 11.02
CA SER A 38 9.71 -4.17 10.92
C SER A 38 9.34 -5.64 11.20
N ASP A 39 8.48 -5.88 12.19
CA ASP A 39 8.03 -7.24 12.55
C ASP A 39 7.31 -7.92 11.38
N ASP A 40 6.45 -7.19 10.65
CA ASP A 40 5.75 -7.68 9.46
C ASP A 40 6.73 -8.10 8.35
N ILE A 41 7.81 -7.31 8.18
CA ILE A 41 8.85 -7.58 7.18
C ILE A 41 9.65 -8.81 7.57
N GLU A 42 10.09 -8.90 8.83
CA GLU A 42 10.83 -10.06 9.34
C GLU A 42 10.01 -11.34 9.24
N ALA A 43 8.73 -11.28 9.63
CA ALA A 43 7.80 -12.40 9.51
C ALA A 43 7.64 -12.85 8.06
N ALA A 44 7.59 -11.94 7.08
CA ALA A 44 7.46 -12.29 5.67
C ALA A 44 8.65 -13.10 5.14
N PHE A 45 9.86 -12.89 5.66
CA PHE A 45 11.03 -13.71 5.33
C PHE A 45 11.12 -15.02 6.14
N GLY A 46 10.42 -15.11 7.27
CA GLY A 46 10.36 -16.32 8.10
C GLY A 46 9.47 -17.45 7.53
N HIS A 47 8.50 -17.13 6.68
CA HIS A 47 7.49 -18.06 6.15
C HIS A 47 7.97 -18.99 5.01
N VAL A 48 9.27 -19.30 4.94
CA VAL A 48 9.91 -19.92 3.76
C VAL A 48 9.68 -21.43 3.61
N ALA A 49 8.84 -22.06 4.42
CA ALA A 49 8.57 -23.49 4.27
C ALA A 49 7.09 -23.83 4.39
N GLY A 50 6.38 -23.82 3.25
CA GLY A 50 5.21 -24.67 3.02
C GLY A 50 4.03 -24.53 3.99
N THR A 51 3.94 -23.45 4.76
CA THR A 51 2.82 -23.25 5.67
C THR A 51 1.73 -22.47 4.93
N THR A 52 0.77 -23.23 4.39
CA THR A 52 -0.42 -22.74 3.69
C THR A 52 -1.40 -21.99 4.62
N GLU A 53 -1.10 -21.92 5.91
CA GLU A 53 -1.83 -21.10 6.87
C GLU A 53 -1.27 -19.66 6.83
N VAL A 54 -1.71 -18.92 5.82
CA VAL A 54 -1.72 -17.47 5.95
C VAL A 54 -2.83 -17.16 6.95
N GLU A 55 -2.47 -16.93 8.22
CA GLU A 55 -3.35 -16.18 9.10
C GLU A 55 -3.63 -14.86 8.37
N LEU A 56 -4.86 -14.73 7.88
CA LEU A 56 -5.36 -13.48 7.33
C LEU A 56 -5.28 -12.48 8.47
N THR A 57 -4.16 -11.78 8.60
CA THR A 57 -4.05 -10.64 9.49
C THR A 57 -5.04 -9.64 8.92
N ASN A 58 -6.25 -9.66 9.47
CA ASN A 58 -7.32 -8.74 9.17
C ASN A 58 -6.96 -7.38 9.79
N ARG A 59 -5.77 -6.87 9.49
CA ARG A 59 -5.43 -5.47 9.67
C ARG A 59 -6.33 -4.77 8.67
N SER A 60 -7.51 -4.37 9.16
CA SER A 60 -8.43 -3.58 8.37
C SER A 60 -7.60 -2.46 7.77
N THR A 61 -7.56 -2.38 6.45
CA THR A 61 -7.08 -1.21 5.73
C THR A 61 -7.82 -0.04 6.36
N SER A 62 -7.16 0.67 7.29
CA SER A 62 -7.84 1.68 8.09
C SER A 62 -8.49 2.63 7.11
N ILE A 63 -9.78 2.93 7.26
CA ILE A 63 -10.54 3.78 6.33
C ILE A 63 -9.77 5.09 6.01
N LYS A 64 -8.97 5.57 6.98
CA LYS A 64 -8.07 6.73 6.82
C LYS A 64 -6.95 6.54 5.79
N ASN A 65 -6.37 5.34 5.69
CA ASN A 65 -5.32 5.02 4.72
C ASN A 65 -5.89 4.96 3.31
N LEU A 66 -7.04 4.28 3.14
CA LEU A 66 -7.73 4.21 1.84
C LEU A 66 -8.16 5.60 1.36
N GLU A 67 -8.66 6.43 2.29
CA GLU A 67 -8.99 7.82 1.98
C GLU A 67 -7.76 8.61 1.53
N TRP A 68 -6.61 8.42 2.18
CA TRP A 68 -5.38 9.13 1.83
C TRP A 68 -4.82 8.69 0.48
N GLU A 69 -4.81 7.39 0.21
CA GLU A 69 -4.38 6.84 -1.07
C GLU A 69 -5.26 7.38 -2.21
N ARG A 70 -6.57 7.43 -2.00
CA ARG A 70 -7.51 8.01 -2.97
C ARG A 70 -7.27 9.50 -3.18
N ILE A 71 -7.00 10.27 -2.13
CA ILE A 71 -6.64 11.69 -2.24
C ILE A 71 -5.37 11.86 -3.07
N HIS A 72 -4.34 11.06 -2.80
CA HIS A 72 -3.05 11.16 -3.47
C HIS A 72 -3.15 10.80 -4.96
N GLN A 73 -3.87 9.73 -5.31
CA GLN A 73 -4.11 9.35 -6.70
C GLN A 73 -4.73 10.50 -7.50
N VAL A 74 -5.80 11.11 -7.00
CA VAL A 74 -6.50 12.18 -7.71
C VAL A 74 -5.65 13.46 -7.77
N LEU A 75 -4.79 13.73 -6.78
CA LEU A 75 -3.83 14.83 -6.86
C LEU A 75 -2.86 14.65 -8.02
N VAL A 76 -2.29 13.45 -8.19
CA VAL A 76 -1.38 13.14 -9.29
C VAL A 76 -2.09 13.25 -10.64
N GLU A 77 -3.31 12.72 -10.76
CA GLU A 77 -4.13 12.81 -11.98
C GLU A 77 -4.52 14.25 -12.38
N THR A 78 -4.44 15.20 -11.45
CA THR A 78 -4.85 16.59 -11.64
C THR A 78 -3.68 17.57 -11.56
N ASP A 79 -2.44 17.10 -11.69
CA ASP A 79 -1.21 17.89 -11.60
C ASP A 79 -1.17 18.75 -10.32
N PHE A 80 -1.60 18.16 -9.19
CA PHE A 80 -1.71 18.77 -7.86
C PHE A 80 -2.67 19.98 -7.78
N ASN A 81 -3.65 20.09 -8.68
CA ASN A 81 -4.69 21.11 -8.62
C ASN A 81 -5.73 20.82 -7.53
N ILE A 82 -5.52 21.38 -6.34
CA ILE A 82 -6.38 21.18 -5.15
C ILE A 82 -7.87 21.44 -5.43
N SER A 83 -8.23 22.42 -6.25
CA SER A 83 -9.64 22.73 -6.56
C SER A 83 -10.29 21.61 -7.37
N GLU A 84 -9.58 21.11 -8.38
CA GLU A 84 -10.07 20.04 -9.25
C GLU A 84 -10.07 18.69 -8.54
N THR A 85 -9.03 18.41 -7.74
CA THR A 85 -9.01 17.22 -6.88
C THR A 85 -10.20 17.21 -5.92
N ALA A 86 -10.49 18.33 -5.27
CA ALA A 86 -11.62 18.43 -4.34
C ALA A 86 -12.96 18.20 -5.06
N ARG A 87 -13.11 18.76 -6.26
CA ARG A 87 -14.28 18.56 -7.12
C ARG A 87 -14.45 17.08 -7.49
N ARG A 88 -13.39 16.40 -7.95
CA ARG A 88 -13.41 14.96 -8.31
C ARG A 88 -13.66 14.03 -7.12
N LEU A 89 -13.18 14.41 -5.94
CA LEU A 89 -13.42 13.67 -4.70
C LEU A 89 -14.78 13.98 -4.05
N GLY A 90 -15.59 14.86 -4.65
CA GLY A 90 -16.90 15.23 -4.10
C GLY A 90 -16.84 15.94 -2.75
N MET A 91 -15.72 16.61 -2.44
CA MET A 91 -15.55 17.32 -1.16
C MET A 91 -15.19 18.79 -1.36
N HIS A 92 -15.45 19.60 -0.33
CA HIS A 92 -15.11 21.02 -0.38
C HIS A 92 -13.59 21.23 -0.36
N ARG A 93 -13.06 22.17 -1.17
CA ARG A 93 -11.62 22.48 -1.26
C ARG A 93 -10.99 22.72 0.12
N ARG A 94 -11.69 23.43 1.02
CA ARG A 94 -11.24 23.69 2.41
C ARG A 94 -11.07 22.41 3.23
N THR A 95 -11.91 21.41 3.01
CA THR A 95 -11.82 20.10 3.67
C THR A 95 -10.59 19.34 3.22
N LEU A 96 -10.33 19.33 1.91
CA LEU A 96 -9.13 18.72 1.33
C LEU A 96 -7.86 19.41 1.86
N ALA A 97 -7.79 20.75 1.81
CA ALA A 97 -6.66 21.51 2.32
C ALA A 97 -6.35 21.19 3.79
N ARG A 98 -7.38 21.13 4.65
CA ARG A 98 -7.22 20.76 6.07
C ARG A 98 -6.71 19.33 6.25
N LYS A 99 -7.12 18.39 5.40
CA LYS A 99 -6.61 17.00 5.44
C LYS A 99 -5.14 16.96 5.03
N LEU A 100 -4.74 17.73 4.02
CA LEU A 100 -3.34 17.85 3.58
C LEU A 100 -2.45 18.44 4.68
N GLU A 101 -2.88 19.53 5.33
CA GLU A 101 -2.14 20.16 6.42
C GLU A 101 -1.88 19.19 7.59
N LYS A 102 -2.90 18.43 8.00
CA LYS A 102 -2.76 17.46 9.09
C LYS A 102 -1.79 16.31 8.77
N GLN A 103 -1.64 15.95 7.50
CA GLN A 103 -0.71 14.90 7.08
C GLN A 103 0.73 15.41 6.92
N ARG A 104 0.94 16.69 6.63
CA ARG A 104 2.29 17.29 6.55
C ARG A 104 2.95 17.51 7.91
N VAL A 105 2.17 17.52 8.99
CA VAL A 105 2.62 17.81 10.36
C VAL A 105 2.96 16.52 11.13
N LYS A 106 2.90 15.36 10.48
CA LYS A 106 3.40 14.07 11.00
C LYS A 106 4.62 13.63 10.21
#